data_AF-A0AA85ES07-F1
#
_entry.id   AF-A0AA85ES07-F1
#
_cell.length_a   1.000
_cell.length_b   1.000
_cell.length_c   1.000
_cell.angle_alpha   90.00
_cell.angle_beta   90.00
_cell.angle_gamma   90.00
#
_symmetry.space_group_name_H-M   'P 1'
#
loop_
_entity.id
_entity.type
_entity.pdbx_description
1 polymer ?
#
loop_
_entity_poly.entity_id
_entity_poly.type
_entity_poly.pdbx_seq_one_letter_code
_entity_poly.pdbx_strand_id
1 'polypeptide(L)'
;MKSGATGAEVIVSGKIKDGKAKAMKFSDELIIHSGDPVNNYIDKTVCHVQLPQGILEIKFKIMLDHDSSSKKCPRKSSSDTVTILAAKEDLQTPL
;
A
#
# COMPACT_ATOMS: atom_id res chain seq x y z
N MET A 1 -6.61 -8.03 -2.53
CA MET A 1 -7.34 -7.09 -3.45
C MET A 1 -7.47 -7.58 -4.92
N LYS A 2 -8.52 -7.19 -5.67
CA LYS A 2 -8.75 -7.63 -7.08
C LYS A 2 -7.77 -7.05 -8.11
N SER A 3 -7.06 -5.97 -7.77
CA SER A 3 -6.15 -5.24 -8.67
C SER A 3 -4.66 -5.54 -8.43
N GLY A 4 -4.32 -6.50 -7.57
CA GLY A 4 -2.91 -6.83 -7.27
C GLY A 4 -2.16 -5.73 -6.50
N ALA A 5 -2.84 -5.08 -5.56
CA ALA A 5 -2.18 -4.25 -4.56
C ALA A 5 -1.95 -5.11 -3.30
N THR A 6 -0.82 -4.89 -2.61
CA THR A 6 -0.44 -5.60 -1.36
C THR A 6 -1.30 -5.18 -0.16
N GLY A 7 -1.93 -4.01 -0.27
CA GLY A 7 -2.88 -3.51 0.72
C GLY A 7 -3.39 -2.12 0.39
N ALA A 8 -4.48 -1.73 1.05
CA ALA A 8 -4.98 -0.37 1.01
C ALA A 8 -5.61 0.05 2.33
N GLU A 9 -5.48 1.33 2.62
CA GLU A 9 -6.14 2.01 3.72
C GLU A 9 -6.97 3.17 3.15
N VAL A 10 -8.25 3.22 3.52
CA VAL A 10 -9.19 4.26 3.13
C VAL A 10 -9.74 4.92 4.39
N ILE A 11 -9.57 6.24 4.48
CA ILE A 11 -10.10 7.04 5.59
C ILE A 11 -11.14 7.98 5.02
N VAL A 12 -12.37 7.86 5.52
CA VAL A 12 -13.49 8.72 5.18
C VAL A 12 -13.76 9.65 6.36
N SER A 13 -13.49 10.94 6.21
CA SER A 13 -13.64 11.98 7.24
C SER A 13 -14.72 12.99 6.88
N GLY A 14 -15.63 13.25 7.82
CA GLY A 14 -16.57 14.37 7.75
C GLY A 14 -17.92 14.06 8.40
N LYS A 15 -18.97 14.75 7.99
CA LYS A 15 -20.34 14.56 8.51
C LYS A 15 -21.02 13.44 7.73
N ILE A 16 -20.98 12.21 8.27
CA ILE A 16 -21.43 11.01 7.54
C ILE A 16 -22.91 10.71 7.79
N LYS A 17 -23.36 10.73 9.05
CA LYS A 17 -24.75 10.42 9.44
C LYS A 17 -25.34 11.46 10.38
N ASP A 18 -24.57 11.85 11.39
CA ASP A 18 -24.99 12.83 12.39
C ASP A 18 -24.39 14.20 12.09
N GLY A 19 -24.90 15.26 12.73
CA GLY A 19 -24.36 16.62 12.59
C GLY A 19 -22.91 16.81 13.09
N LYS A 20 -22.26 15.75 13.59
CA LYS A 20 -20.89 15.74 14.10
C LYS A 20 -19.93 15.08 13.10
N ALA A 21 -18.70 15.59 13.04
CA ALA A 21 -17.66 14.98 12.22
C ALA A 21 -17.24 13.62 12.80
N LYS A 22 -17.11 12.62 11.94
CA LYS A 22 -16.60 11.28 12.25
C LYS A 22 -15.58 10.88 11.19
N ALA A 23 -14.57 10.12 11.60
CA ALA A 23 -13.65 9.47 10.69
C ALA A 23 -13.89 7.96 10.73
N MET A 24 -14.09 7.34 9.57
CA MET A 24 -14.14 5.90 9.41
C MET A 24 -12.86 5.45 8.72
N LYS A 25 -12.12 4.55 9.36
CA LYS A 25 -10.89 3.99 8.84
C LYS A 25 -11.15 2.55 8.42
N PHE A 26 -10.88 2.25 7.16
CA PHE A 26 -10.90 0.91 6.60
C PHE A 26 -9.47 0.58 6.20
N SER A 27 -8.88 -0.43 6.83
CA SER A 27 -7.57 -0.95 6.46
C SER A 27 -7.74 -2.39 6.05
N ASP A 28 -7.17 -2.76 4.91
CA ASP A 28 -7.14 -4.12 4.39
C ASP A 28 -5.69 -4.50 4.05
N GLU A 29 -5.31 -5.72 4.43
CA GLU A 29 -3.96 -6.28 4.27
C GLU A 29 -2.85 -5.43 4.93
N LEU A 30 -1.63 -5.41 4.35
CA LEU A 30 -0.45 -4.80 4.93
C LEU A 30 -0.29 -3.35 4.47
N ILE A 31 -0.05 -2.43 5.42
CA ILE A 31 0.29 -1.04 5.14
C ILE A 31 1.45 -0.60 6.03
N ILE A 32 2.50 -0.05 5.40
CA ILE A 32 3.64 0.54 6.12
C ILE A 32 3.30 1.99 6.50
N HIS A 33 3.54 2.42 7.74
CA HIS A 33 3.30 3.81 8.16
C HIS A 33 4.58 4.61 8.42
N SER A 34 5.73 3.95 8.54
CA SER A 34 6.99 4.57 8.98
C SER A 34 8.15 4.30 8.03
N GLY A 35 9.13 5.22 8.01
CA GLY A 35 10.37 5.13 7.25
C GLY A 35 10.30 5.63 5.80
N ASP A 36 11.44 5.58 5.11
CA ASP A 36 11.55 5.88 3.67
C ASP A 36 10.66 5.03 2.74
N PRO A 37 10.39 3.72 3.01
CA PRO A 37 9.53 2.94 2.11
C PRO A 37 8.12 3.54 1.95
N VAL A 38 7.64 4.35 2.90
CA VAL A 38 6.36 5.05 2.77
C VAL A 38 6.30 5.95 1.55
N ASN A 39 7.40 6.60 1.17
CA ASN A 39 7.40 7.52 0.04
C ASN A 39 7.48 6.79 -1.31
N ASN A 40 8.09 5.61 -1.32
CA ASN A 40 8.31 4.85 -2.55
C ASN A 40 7.17 3.86 -2.82
N TYR A 41 6.66 3.20 -1.78
CA TYR A 41 5.67 2.12 -1.89
C TYR A 41 4.23 2.56 -1.79
N ILE A 42 3.97 3.76 -1.26
CA ILE A 42 2.62 4.14 -0.89
C ILE A 42 2.20 5.35 -1.70
N ASP A 43 1.20 5.13 -2.55
CA ASP A 43 0.51 6.22 -3.20
C ASP A 43 -0.58 6.75 -2.26
N LYS A 44 -0.52 8.06 -1.99
CA LYS A 44 -1.47 8.75 -1.11
C LYS A 44 -2.23 9.76 -1.96
N THR A 45 -3.55 9.58 -2.02
CA THR A 45 -4.42 10.54 -2.70
C THR A 45 -5.52 11.02 -1.78
N VAL A 46 -5.89 12.29 -1.90
CA VAL A 46 -6.98 12.91 -1.13
C VAL A 46 -8.00 13.43 -2.12
N CYS A 47 -9.25 13.06 -1.91
CA CYS A 47 -10.37 13.54 -2.70
C CYS A 47 -11.39 14.20 -1.78
N HIS A 48 -12.02 15.26 -2.27
CA HIS A 48 -13.12 15.93 -1.58
C HIS A 48 -14.40 15.67 -2.34
N VAL A 49 -15.45 15.29 -1.62
CA VAL A 49 -16.79 15.06 -2.16
C VAL A 49 -17.73 16.05 -1.52
N GLN A 50 -18.39 16.87 -2.33
CA GLN A 50 -19.38 17.82 -1.84
C GLN A 50 -20.75 17.13 -1.74
N LEU A 51 -21.32 17.16 -0.55
CA LEU A 51 -22.69 16.70 -0.27
C LEU A 51 -23.53 17.90 0.22
N PRO A 52 -24.87 17.82 0.16
CA PRO A 52 -25.73 18.87 0.71
C PRO A 52 -25.49 19.14 2.21
N GLN A 53 -25.02 18.13 2.96
CA GLN A 53 -24.73 18.25 4.40
C GLN A 53 -23.36 18.90 4.70
N GLY A 54 -22.49 19.03 3.69
CA GLY A 54 -21.12 19.54 3.82
C GLY A 54 -20.13 18.83 2.91
N ILE A 55 -18.84 19.10 3.11
CA ILE A 55 -17.75 18.45 2.36
C ILE A 55 -17.26 17.22 3.15
N LEU A 56 -17.17 16.09 2.46
CA LEU A 56 -16.53 14.87 2.94
C LEU A 56 -15.13 14.79 2.34
N GLU A 57 -14.17 14.35 3.13
CA GLU A 57 -12.80 14.08 2.71
C GLU A 57 -12.59 12.56 2.68
N ILE A 58 -11.99 12.07 1.60
CA ILE A 58 -11.63 10.67 1.44
C ILE A 58 -10.14 10.61 1.16
N LYS A 59 -9.38 9.98 2.07
CA LYS A 59 -7.96 9.71 1.91
C LYS A 59 -7.79 8.25 1.52
N PHE A 60 -7.14 8.02 0.39
CA PHE A 60 -6.70 6.68 0.00
C PHE A 60 -5.20 6.57 0.19
N LYS A 61 -4.78 5.42 0.69
CA LYS A 61 -3.40 5.04 0.89
C LYS A 61 -3.25 3.64 0.31
N ILE A 62 -2.65 3.51 -0.86
CA ILE A 62 -2.54 2.24 -1.59
C ILE A 62 -1.07 1.79 -1.56
N MET A 63 -0.82 0.56 -1.12
CA MET A 63 0.51 -0.05 -1.16
C MET A 63 0.71 -0.75 -2.50
N LEU A 64 1.72 -0.30 -3.23
CA LEU A 64 2.13 -0.85 -4.51
C LEU A 64 2.86 -2.18 -4.29
N ASP A 65 2.59 -3.17 -5.14
CA ASP A 65 3.29 -4.45 -5.10
C ASP A 65 4.75 -4.27 -5.55
N HIS A 66 5.65 -5.06 -4.97
CA HIS A 66 7.04 -5.11 -5.40
C HIS A 66 7.19 -6.13 -6.52
N ASP A 67 7.27 -5.67 -7.77
CA ASP A 67 7.59 -6.53 -8.90
C ASP A 67 8.88 -6.06 -9.60
N SER A 68 9.83 -6.99 -9.70
CA SER A 68 11.13 -6.79 -10.35
C SER A 68 11.05 -6.50 -11.85
N SER A 69 9.90 -6.77 -12.49
CA SER A 69 9.71 -6.72 -13.94
C SER A 69 8.99 -5.47 -14.45
N SER A 70 8.13 -4.84 -13.63
CA SER A 70 7.15 -3.88 -14.14
C SER A 70 7.45 -2.40 -13.91
N LYS A 71 7.06 -1.56 -14.89
CA LYS A 71 7.30 -0.11 -14.96
C LYS A 71 6.64 0.72 -13.84
N LYS A 72 5.71 0.13 -13.07
CA LYS A 72 4.87 0.84 -12.09
C LYS A 72 5.30 0.60 -10.64
N CYS A 73 6.26 -0.29 -10.40
CA CYS A 73 6.62 -0.74 -9.07
C CYS A 73 7.93 -0.09 -8.58
N PRO A 74 8.09 0.10 -7.25
CA PRO A 74 9.34 0.62 -6.70
C PRO A 74 10.49 -0.36 -6.96
N ARG A 75 11.58 0.12 -7.55
CA ARG A 75 12.75 -0.73 -7.87
C ARG A 75 13.54 -1.21 -6.65
N LYS A 76 13.38 -0.53 -5.51
CA LYS A 76 14.07 -0.87 -4.27
C LYS A 76 13.20 -1.82 -3.48
N SER A 77 13.66 -3.05 -3.23
CA SER A 77 12.97 -3.99 -2.35
C SER A 77 12.76 -3.41 -0.95
N SER A 78 11.71 -3.84 -0.27
CA SER A 78 11.49 -3.55 1.15
C SER A 78 12.73 -3.98 1.94
N SER A 79 13.15 -3.14 2.88
CA SER A 79 14.32 -3.38 3.72
C SER A 79 14.23 -4.68 4.52
N ASP A 80 13.01 -5.15 4.77
CA ASP A 80 12.73 -6.30 5.63
C ASP A 80 12.65 -7.63 4.86
N THR A 81 12.59 -7.59 3.52
CA THR A 81 12.37 -8.79 2.71
C THR A 81 13.69 -9.28 2.11
N VAL A 82 14.26 -10.34 2.69
CA VAL A 82 15.46 -11.01 2.19
C VAL A 82 15.05 -12.22 1.35
N THR A 83 15.47 -12.26 0.08
CA THR A 83 15.28 -13.44 -0.77
C THR A 83 16.50 -14.34 -0.66
N ILE A 84 16.33 -15.50 -0.03
CA ILE A 84 17.37 -16.53 0.07
C ILE A 84 17.31 -17.38 -1.18
N LEU A 85 18.35 -17.33 -2.01
CA LEU A 85 18.46 -18.17 -3.20
C LEU A 85 18.90 -19.58 -2.82
N ALA A 86 18.32 -20.59 -3.46
CA ALA A 86 18.75 -21.97 -3.28
C ALA A 86 20.20 -22.15 -3.78
N ALA A 87 20.96 -23.00 -3.08
CA ALA A 87 22.32 -23.32 -3.47
C ALA A 87 22.33 -23.94 -4.87
N LYS A 88 23.29 -23.53 -5.69
CA LYS A 88 23.50 -24.13 -7.01
C LYS A 88 24.05 -25.53 -6.82
N GLU A 89 23.49 -26.51 -7.51
CA GLU A 89 23.96 -27.89 -7.45
C GLU A 89 25.42 -27.95 -7.92
N ASP A 90 26.29 -28.44 -7.04
CA ASP A 90 27.70 -28.67 -7.33
C ASP A 90 27.78 -29.87 -8.29
N LEU A 91 28.24 -29.63 -9.51
CA LEU A 91 28.55 -30.70 -10.45
C LEU A 91 29.64 -31.55 -9.79
N GLN A 92 29.27 -32.73 -9.28
CA GLN A 92 30.24 -33.73 -8.81
C GLN A 92 31.28 -33.93 -9.90
N THR A 93 32.48 -33.40 -9.67
CA THR A 93 33.64 -33.70 -10.52
C THR A 93 33.93 -35.18 -10.33
N PRO A 94 33.78 -36.05 -11.35
CA PRO A 94 34.11 -37.46 -11.20
C PRO A 94 35.61 -37.57 -10.95
N LEU A 95 35.96 -38.32 -9.90
CA LEU A 95 37.32 -38.74 -9.52
C LEU A 95 38.02 -39.48 -10.67
#